data_AF-A0A060VTE8-F1
#
_entry.id   AF-A0A060VTE8-F1
#
_cell.length_a   1.000
_cell.length_b   1.000
_cell.length_c   1.000
_cell.angle_alpha   90.00
_cell.angle_beta   90.00
_cell.angle_gamma   90.00
#
_symmetry.space_group_name_H-M   'P 1'
#
loop_
_entity.id
_entity.type
_entity.pdbx_description
1 polymer ?
#
loop_
_entity_poly.entity_id
_entity_poly.type
_entity_poly.pdbx_seq_one_letter_code
_entity_poly.pdbx_strand_id
1 'polypeptide(L)'
;MTWTKDKLIAERNRKRGEPNVGVKDLFNMKPNQSNVRRMHTAVKLNEVVVNKSQGAQLVLLNMPGPPKNKGGDENYMEFLEVLMDGLDRVLLVRGGGREVITIYS
;
A
#
# COMPACT_ATOMS: atom_id res chain seq x y z
N MET A 1 19.51 -8.85 -53.88
CA MET A 1 19.16 -8.69 -52.45
C MET A 1 18.06 -9.68 -52.10
N THR A 2 18.44 -10.93 -51.82
CA THR A 2 17.48 -11.99 -51.49
C THR A 2 17.25 -12.01 -49.99
N TRP A 3 15.98 -11.86 -49.58
CA TRP A 3 15.55 -12.10 -48.22
C TRP A 3 15.72 -13.60 -47.91
N THR A 4 16.78 -13.96 -47.20
CA THR A 4 16.96 -15.34 -46.71
C THR A 4 15.99 -15.62 -45.56
N LYS A 5 15.47 -16.86 -45.51
CA LYS A 5 14.54 -17.33 -44.47
C LYS A 5 15.06 -17.07 -43.05
N ASP A 6 16.37 -17.03 -42.88
CA ASP A 6 17.03 -16.78 -41.59
C ASP A 6 16.75 -15.38 -41.03
N LYS A 7 16.64 -14.35 -41.90
CA LYS A 7 16.29 -12.99 -41.46
C LYS A 7 14.85 -12.88 -40.97
N LEU A 8 13.91 -13.63 -41.57
CA LEU A 8 12.52 -13.67 -41.12
C LEU A 8 12.37 -14.32 -39.74
N ILE A 9 13.18 -15.35 -39.45
CA ILE A 9 13.18 -16.04 -38.16
C ILE A 9 13.76 -15.14 -37.07
N ALA A 10 14.85 -14.41 -37.37
CA ALA A 10 15.44 -13.44 -36.46
C ALA A 10 14.47 -12.28 -36.11
N GLU A 11 13.76 -11.74 -37.11
CA GLU A 11 12.78 -10.66 -36.91
C GLU A 11 11.57 -11.12 -36.06
N ARG A 12 11.12 -12.36 -36.28
CA ARG A 12 10.00 -12.96 -35.52
C ARG A 12 10.35 -13.18 -34.04
N ASN A 13 11.60 -13.54 -33.75
CA ASN A 13 12.07 -13.72 -32.38
C ASN A 13 12.28 -12.39 -31.65
N ARG A 14 12.63 -11.31 -32.37
CA ARG A 14 12.80 -9.97 -31.78
C ARG A 14 11.49 -9.38 -31.22
N LYS A 15 10.34 -9.70 -31.82
CA LYS A 15 9.01 -9.26 -31.35
C LYS A 15 8.42 -10.06 -30.18
N ARG A 16 9.07 -11.14 -29.72
CA ARG A 16 8.60 -11.96 -28.59
C ARG A 16 9.13 -11.47 -27.23
N GLY A 17 10.00 -10.46 -27.21
CA GLY A 17 10.61 -9.91 -25.99
C GLY A 17 9.89 -8.72 -25.38
N GLU A 18 8.87 -8.15 -26.03
CA GLU A 18 8.02 -7.14 -25.40
C GLU A 18 6.92 -7.85 -24.59
N PRO A 19 6.74 -7.53 -23.30
CA PRO A 19 5.60 -8.02 -22.57
C PRO A 19 4.37 -7.35 -23.19
N ASN A 20 3.71 -8.04 -24.12
CA ASN A 20 2.35 -7.72 -24.54
C ASN A 20 1.47 -7.93 -23.31
N VAL A 21 1.34 -6.89 -22.49
CA VAL A 21 0.32 -6.83 -21.44
C VAL A 21 -1.00 -6.86 -22.19
N GLY A 22 -1.64 -8.04 -22.23
CA GLY A 22 -2.82 -8.23 -23.05
C GLY A 22 -3.91 -7.29 -22.56
N VAL A 23 -4.68 -6.69 -23.48
CA VAL A 23 -5.87 -5.91 -23.12
C VAL A 23 -6.80 -6.70 -22.17
N LYS A 24 -6.75 -8.03 -22.23
CA LYS A 24 -7.44 -8.96 -21.34
C LYS A 24 -6.95 -8.93 -19.88
N ASP A 25 -5.68 -8.60 -19.64
CA ASP A 25 -5.11 -8.48 -18.30
C ASP A 25 -5.54 -7.16 -17.62
N LEU A 26 -5.75 -6.09 -18.40
CA LEU A 26 -6.32 -4.81 -17.91
C LEU A 26 -7.75 -5.00 -17.36
N PHE A 27 -8.58 -5.78 -18.04
CA PHE A 27 -9.96 -6.05 -17.60
C PHE A 27 -10.05 -7.04 -16.44
N ASN A 28 -8.95 -7.74 -16.10
CA ASN A 28 -8.89 -8.72 -15.02
C ASN A 28 -8.17 -8.22 -13.76
N MET A 29 -7.72 -6.95 -13.74
CA MET A 29 -7.22 -6.29 -12.53
C MET A 29 -8.37 -6.10 -11.53
N LYS A 30 -8.66 -7.15 -10.75
CA LYS A 30 -9.54 -7.01 -9.60
C LYS A 30 -8.79 -6.25 -8.51
N PRO A 31 -9.33 -5.13 -8.00
CA PRO A 31 -8.72 -4.44 -6.88
C PRO A 31 -8.64 -5.43 -5.70
N ASN A 32 -7.53 -5.40 -4.98
CA ASN A 32 -7.36 -6.25 -3.81
C ASN A 32 -8.39 -5.83 -2.75
N GLN A 33 -9.48 -6.61 -2.61
CA GLN A 33 -10.58 -6.30 -1.69
C GLN A 33 -10.10 -6.06 -0.25
N SER A 34 -9.05 -6.77 0.17
CA SER A 34 -8.49 -6.59 1.51
C SER A 34 -7.87 -5.20 1.69
N ASN A 35 -7.23 -4.66 0.64
CA ASN A 35 -6.67 -3.32 0.65
C ASN A 35 -7.79 -2.26 0.72
N VAL A 36 -8.79 -2.39 -0.14
CA VAL A 36 -9.95 -1.48 -0.17
C VAL A 36 -10.65 -1.42 1.18
N ARG A 37 -10.84 -2.58 1.83
CA ARG A 37 -11.46 -2.65 3.16
C ARG A 37 -10.58 -2.00 4.25
N ARG A 38 -9.26 -2.16 4.17
CA ARG A 38 -8.34 -1.48 5.10
C ARG A 38 -8.40 0.03 4.90
N MET A 39 -8.35 0.51 3.66
CA MET A 39 -8.46 1.95 3.36
C MET A 39 -9.76 2.56 3.85
N HIS A 40 -10.91 1.92 3.59
CA HIS A 40 -12.19 2.39 4.12
C HIS A 40 -12.19 2.48 5.65
N THR A 41 -11.47 1.56 6.32
CA THR A 41 -11.34 1.61 7.78
C THR A 41 -10.46 2.78 8.21
N ALA A 42 -9.37 3.07 7.49
CA ALA A 42 -8.50 4.21 7.76
C ALA A 42 -9.27 5.54 7.71
N VAL A 43 -10.03 5.76 6.64
CA VAL A 43 -10.85 6.97 6.46
C VAL A 43 -11.83 7.15 7.61
N LYS A 44 -12.61 6.11 7.92
CA LYS A 44 -13.61 6.17 8.98
C LYS A 44 -13.00 6.38 10.36
N LEU A 45 -11.81 5.83 10.61
CA LEU A 45 -11.12 6.02 11.88
C LEU A 45 -10.54 7.43 11.97
N ASN A 46 -9.94 7.93 10.89
CA ASN A 46 -9.42 9.29 10.81
C ASN A 46 -10.50 10.34 11.06
N GLU A 47 -11.67 10.20 10.42
CA GLU A 47 -12.82 11.09 10.64
C GLU A 47 -13.15 11.28 12.13
N VAL A 48 -13.11 10.20 12.91
CA VAL A 48 -13.41 10.27 14.35
C VAL A 48 -12.27 10.90 15.14
N VAL A 49 -11.01 10.59 14.78
CA VAL A 49 -9.82 11.13 15.46
C VAL A 49 -9.70 12.63 15.22
N VAL A 50 -9.80 13.09 13.97
CA VAL A 50 -9.74 14.52 13.62
C VAL A 50 -10.84 15.28 14.37
N ASN A 51 -12.10 14.83 14.28
CA ASN A 51 -13.23 15.48 14.95
C ASN A 51 -13.05 15.64 16.47
N LYS A 52 -12.30 14.75 17.12
CA LYS A 52 -12.09 14.79 18.58
C LYS A 52 -10.75 15.37 19.00
N SER A 53 -9.77 15.47 18.10
CA SER A 53 -8.38 15.74 18.44
C SER A 53 -7.77 16.89 17.63
N GLN A 54 -8.56 17.65 16.86
CA GLN A 54 -8.08 18.77 16.03
C GLN A 54 -7.31 19.86 16.80
N GLY A 55 -7.64 20.09 18.07
CA GLY A 55 -6.93 21.04 18.94
C GLY A 55 -5.84 20.39 19.82
N ALA A 56 -5.56 19.10 19.65
CA ALA A 56 -4.60 18.39 20.48
C ALA A 56 -3.17 18.86 20.18
N GLN A 57 -2.35 18.97 21.22
CA GLN A 57 -0.94 19.29 21.03
C GLN A 57 -0.13 18.12 20.49
N LEU A 58 -0.59 16.89 20.69
CA LEU A 58 0.02 15.66 20.17
C LEU A 58 -1.05 14.56 20.17
N VAL A 59 -1.13 13.78 19.10
CA VAL A 59 -1.98 12.59 19.02
C VAL A 59 -1.10 11.35 19.03
N LEU A 60 -1.25 10.49 20.04
CA LEU A 60 -0.60 9.18 20.06
C LEU A 60 -1.56 8.17 19.43
N LEU A 61 -1.12 7.52 18.36
CA LEU A 61 -1.90 6.48 17.68
C LEU A 61 -1.10 5.19 17.62
N ASN A 62 -1.79 4.05 17.65
CA ASN A 62 -1.16 2.77 17.48
C ASN A 62 -0.72 2.59 16.02
N MET A 63 0.54 2.21 15.80
CA MET A 63 1.04 1.87 14.48
C MET A 63 0.54 0.48 14.06
N PRO A 64 -0.20 0.36 12.94
CA PRO A 64 -0.58 -0.93 12.38
C PRO A 64 0.64 -1.80 12.06
N GLY A 65 0.42 -3.10 11.86
CA GLY A 65 1.51 -4.01 11.47
C GLY A 65 1.88 -3.84 10.00
N PRO A 66 3.19 -3.81 9.67
CA PRO A 66 3.60 -3.82 8.28
C PRO A 66 3.11 -5.10 7.60
N PRO A 67 2.88 -5.06 6.28
CA PRO A 67 2.47 -6.23 5.50
C PRO A 67 3.56 -7.31 5.58
N LYS A 68 3.13 -8.58 5.53
CA LYS A 68 4.07 -9.72 5.52
C LYS A 68 4.81 -9.86 4.18
N ASN A 69 4.27 -9.28 3.12
CA ASN A 69 4.79 -9.34 1.76
C ASN A 69 5.33 -7.97 1.32
N LYS A 70 6.51 -7.95 0.69
CA LYS A 70 7.15 -6.72 0.18
C LYS A 70 6.31 -5.96 -0.86
N GLY A 71 5.44 -6.65 -1.59
CA GLY A 71 4.51 -5.99 -2.53
C GLY A 71 3.37 -5.21 -1.87
N GLY A 72 3.31 -5.17 -0.52
CA GLY A 72 2.31 -4.42 0.23
C GLY A 72 2.80 -3.07 0.75
N ASP A 73 4.09 -2.74 0.59
CA ASP A 73 4.71 -1.61 1.28
C ASP A 73 4.09 -0.27 0.84
N GLU A 74 3.82 -0.09 -0.45
CA GLU A 74 3.13 1.10 -0.97
C GLU A 74 1.73 1.28 -0.35
N ASN A 75 0.90 0.23 -0.41
CA ASN A 75 -0.45 0.24 0.18
C ASN A 75 -0.43 0.49 1.70
N TYR A 76 0.64 0.06 2.38
CA TYR A 76 0.82 0.30 3.80
C TYR A 76 1.16 1.76 4.09
N MET A 77 2.04 2.38 3.30
CA MET A 77 2.37 3.79 3.45
C MET A 77 1.16 4.69 3.12
N GLU A 78 0.44 4.39 2.04
CA GLU A 78 -0.82 5.08 1.71
C GLU A 78 -1.84 4.98 2.86
N PHE A 79 -1.93 3.81 3.51
CA PHE A 79 -2.86 3.61 4.62
C PHE A 79 -2.49 4.51 5.81
N LEU A 80 -1.19 4.62 6.11
CA LEU A 80 -0.71 5.48 7.20
C LEU A 80 -0.95 6.96 6.90
N GLU A 81 -0.78 7.37 5.65
CA GLU A 81 -1.06 8.73 5.20
C GLU A 81 -2.54 9.08 5.40
N VAL A 82 -3.45 8.23 4.91
CA VAL A 82 -4.91 8.43 5.08
C VAL A 82 -5.33 8.42 6.54
N LEU A 83 -4.71 7.59 7.38
CA LEU A 83 -5.03 7.48 8.80
C LEU A 83 -4.66 8.75 9.59
N MET A 84 -3.63 9.48 9.16
CA MET A 84 -3.10 10.66 9.88
C MET A 84 -3.46 11.98 9.20
N ASP A 85 -4.16 11.95 8.09
CA ASP A 85 -4.52 13.13 7.32
C ASP A 85 -5.31 14.14 8.16
N GLY A 86 -4.93 15.41 8.10
CA GLY A 86 -5.55 16.47 8.90
C GLY A 86 -5.12 16.55 10.37
N LEU A 87 -4.09 15.80 10.80
CA LEU A 87 -3.50 15.91 12.14
C LEU A 87 -2.10 16.54 12.08
N ASP A 88 -1.85 17.56 12.90
CA ASP A 88 -0.59 18.33 12.90
C ASP A 88 0.61 17.56 13.46
N ARG A 89 0.44 16.95 14.65
CA ARG A 89 1.52 16.26 15.36
C ARG A 89 1.02 14.90 15.81
N VAL A 90 1.52 13.86 15.15
CA VAL A 90 1.16 12.47 15.41
C VAL A 90 2.41 11.67 15.77
N LEU A 91 2.32 10.87 16.83
CA LEU A 91 3.32 9.86 17.16
C LEU A 91 2.69 8.47 17.03
N LEU A 92 3.16 7.71 16.05
CA LEU A 92 2.77 6.32 15.86
C LEU A 92 3.59 5.42 16.81
N VAL A 93 2.91 4.70 17.70
CA VAL A 93 3.51 3.83 18.72
C VAL A 93 3.22 2.37 18.43
N ARG A 94 4.24 1.52 18.53
CA ARG A 94 4.10 0.07 18.40
C ARG A 94 4.88 -0.64 19.50
N GLY A 95 4.19 -1.47 20.28
CA GLY A 95 4.84 -2.40 21.19
C GLY A 95 5.47 -3.58 20.43
N GLY A 96 6.56 -4.11 20.95
CA GLY A 96 7.17 -5.39 20.58
C GLY A 96 6.40 -6.61 21.08
N GLY A 97 5.33 -6.42 21.87
CA GLY A 97 4.44 -7.48 22.35
C GLY A 97 4.94 -8.20 23.60
N ARG A 98 5.95 -7.65 24.26
CA ARG A 98 6.55 -8.19 25.50
C ARG A 98 6.52 -7.17 26.64
N GLU A 99 5.93 -6.01 26.41
CA GLU A 99 5.80 -4.96 27.38
C GLU A 99 4.81 -5.37 28.48
N VAL A 100 5.21 -5.19 29.74
CA VAL A 100 4.35 -5.37 30.91
C VAL A 100 4.50 -4.13 31.77
N ILE A 101 3.38 -3.46 32.07
CA ILE A 101 3.36 -2.30 32.95
C ILE A 101 2.93 -2.79 34.33
N THR A 102 3.87 -2.78 35.29
CA THR A 102 3.63 -3.26 36.67
C THR A 102 3.49 -2.12 37.68
N ILE A 103 3.91 -0.91 37.32
CA ILE A 103 3.85 0.27 38.17
C ILE A 103 3.44 1.46 37.29
N TYR A 104 2.48 2.25 37.78
CA TYR A 104 2.16 3.58 37.25
C TYR A 104 2.75 4.59 38.23
N SER A 105 3.65 5.43 37.74
CA SER A 105 4.23 6.54 38.50
C SER A 105 3.44 7.83 38.29
#